data_AF-A0A8B6LDG4-F1
#
_entry.id   AF-A0A8B6LDG4-F1
#
_cell.length_a   1.000
_cell.length_b   1.000
_cell.length_c   1.000
_cell.angle_alpha   90.00
_cell.angle_beta   90.00
_cell.angle_gamma   90.00
#
_symmetry.space_group_name_H-M   'P 1'
#
loop_
_entity.id
_entity.type
_entity.pdbx_description
1 polymer ?
#
loop_
_entity_poly.entity_id
_entity_poly.type
_entity_poly.pdbx_seq_one_letter_code
_entity_poly.pdbx_strand_id
1 'polypeptide(L)'
;MIKLLQPPGWAAPKGYANGVAARGTMVFVGGQIGWNAQQQFESDDFIEQTGLALRNIVEVLREAGAGPEHMVRMTWYVVDRDEYTRRLAELGPVYRDAMGRNFPAMTCVQVAALVEPRAKIEIEVTAVVP
;
A
#
# COMPACT_ATOMS: atom_id res chain seq x y z
N MET A 1 2.60 16.84 10.90
CA MET A 1 3.78 16.10 11.41
C MET A 1 3.40 14.65 11.65
N ILE A 2 4.16 13.70 11.10
CA ILE A 2 3.94 12.25 11.26
C ILE A 2 5.00 11.70 12.22
N LYS A 3 4.58 10.87 13.19
CA LYS A 3 5.43 10.25 14.20
C LYS A 3 5.19 8.74 14.24
N LEU A 4 6.25 7.96 14.06
CA LEU A 4 6.21 6.51 14.26
C LEU A 4 6.12 6.19 15.76
N LEU A 5 5.24 5.26 16.10
CA LEU A 5 5.02 4.78 17.46
C LEU A 5 5.64 3.38 17.58
N GLN A 6 6.70 3.28 18.37
CA GLN A 6 7.42 2.05 18.67
C GLN A 6 7.56 1.91 20.19
N PRO A 7 6.91 0.94 20.84
CA PRO A 7 7.10 0.70 22.26
C PRO A 7 8.56 0.35 22.60
N PRO A 8 9.10 0.83 23.74
CA PRO A 8 10.43 0.44 24.19
C PRO A 8 10.54 -1.09 24.36
N GLY A 9 11.66 -1.66 23.92
CA GLY A 9 11.95 -3.10 24.04
C GLY A 9 11.35 -3.99 22.95
N TRP A 10 10.50 -3.47 22.06
CA TRP A 10 9.99 -4.22 20.92
C TRP A 10 11.04 -4.31 19.80
N ALA A 11 11.11 -5.43 19.10
CA ALA A 11 11.91 -5.56 17.89
C ALA A 11 11.48 -4.53 16.83
N ALA A 12 12.44 -4.06 16.03
CA ALA A 12 12.15 -3.13 14.95
C ALA A 12 11.24 -3.80 13.89
N PRO A 13 10.11 -3.17 13.51
CA PRO A 13 9.24 -3.72 12.48
C PRO A 13 9.93 -3.71 11.12
N LYS A 14 9.60 -4.67 10.26
CA LYS A 14 10.18 -4.81 8.91
C LYS A 14 9.08 -4.64 7.88
N GLY A 15 9.13 -3.54 7.11
CA GLY A 15 8.16 -3.26 6.05
C GLY A 15 6.84 -2.63 6.51
N TYR A 16 6.75 -2.20 7.77
CA TYR A 16 5.59 -1.49 8.34
C TYR A 16 6.00 -0.68 9.58
N ALA A 17 5.10 0.16 10.08
CA ALA A 17 5.20 0.77 11.41
C ALA A 17 4.22 0.12 12.39
N ASN A 18 4.65 -0.12 13.64
CA ASN A 18 3.76 -0.64 14.70
C ASN A 18 2.60 0.31 15.03
N GLY A 19 2.81 1.62 14.87
CA GLY A 19 1.77 2.63 14.95
C GLY A 19 2.25 3.96 14.38
N VAL A 20 1.30 4.84 14.06
CA VAL A 20 1.56 6.18 13.53
C VAL A 20 0.65 7.19 14.23
N ALA A 21 1.23 8.28 14.74
CA ALA A 21 0.49 9.45 15.17
C ALA A 21 0.70 10.59 14.17
N ALA A 22 -0.37 11.28 13.79
CA ALA A 22 -0.30 12.38 12.82
C ALA A 22 -1.33 13.47 13.12
N ARG A 23 -1.08 14.67 12.60
CA ARG A 23 -1.99 15.82 12.62
C ARG A 23 -1.88 16.56 11.28
N GLY A 24 -3.03 16.98 10.76
CA GLY A 24 -3.15 17.67 9.47
C GLY A 24 -4.49 17.35 8.78
N THR A 25 -4.58 17.61 7.48
CA THR A 25 -5.72 17.23 6.63
C THR A 25 -5.68 15.74 6.33
N MET A 26 -6.78 15.03 6.60
CA MET A 26 -6.90 13.61 6.29
C MET A 26 -7.23 13.42 4.80
N VAL A 27 -6.52 12.49 4.16
CA VAL A 27 -6.76 12.07 2.78
C VAL A 27 -7.07 10.58 2.79
N PHE A 28 -8.21 10.21 2.22
CA PHE A 28 -8.68 8.82 2.13
C PHE A 28 -8.66 8.40 0.67
N VAL A 29 -7.84 7.40 0.36
CA VAL A 29 -7.70 6.84 -0.98
C VAL A 29 -8.50 5.55 -1.03
N GLY A 30 -9.47 5.48 -1.93
CA GLY A 30 -10.22 4.24 -2.19
C GLY A 30 -9.28 3.12 -2.66
N GLY A 31 -9.69 1.87 -2.46
CA GLY A 31 -8.90 0.71 -2.82
C GLY A 31 -8.40 0.76 -4.27
N GLN A 32 -7.09 0.66 -4.47
CA GLN A 32 -6.48 0.59 -5.78
C GLN A 32 -6.10 -0.84 -6.13
N ILE A 33 -6.51 -1.29 -7.31
CA ILE A 33 -6.13 -2.57 -7.93
C ILE A 33 -5.16 -2.33 -9.09
N GLY A 34 -4.58 -3.40 -9.63
CA GLY A 34 -3.55 -3.37 -10.67
C GLY A 34 -4.02 -3.09 -12.10
N TRP A 35 -4.91 -2.12 -12.29
CA TRP A 35 -5.37 -1.67 -13.61
C TRP A 35 -4.85 -0.26 -13.96
N ASN A 36 -4.84 0.08 -15.24
CA ASN A 36 -4.42 1.39 -15.72
C ASN A 36 -5.56 2.44 -15.60
N ALA A 37 -5.28 3.67 -16.04
CA ALA A 37 -6.25 4.78 -15.99
C ALA A 37 -7.52 4.56 -16.84
N GLN A 38 -7.51 3.57 -17.74
CA GLN A 38 -8.63 3.15 -18.57
C GLN A 38 -9.36 1.93 -17.99
N GLN A 39 -9.06 1.56 -16.74
CA GLN A 39 -9.64 0.41 -16.04
C GLN A 39 -9.34 -0.94 -16.73
N GLN A 40 -8.15 -1.05 -17.32
CA GLN A 40 -7.70 -2.26 -17.99
C GLN A 40 -6.54 -2.92 -17.22
N PHE A 41 -6.63 -4.23 -17.04
CA PHE A 41 -5.52 -5.04 -16.54
C PHE A 41 -4.55 -5.32 -17.68
N GLU A 42 -3.35 -4.75 -17.56
CA GLU A 42 -2.25 -4.95 -18.51
C GLU A 42 -1.49 -6.26 -18.25
N SER A 43 -1.71 -6.86 -17.07
CA SER A 43 -1.06 -8.09 -16.65
C SER A 43 -1.90 -8.87 -15.64
N ASP A 44 -1.73 -10.19 -15.65
CA ASP A 44 -2.23 -11.10 -14.62
C ASP A 44 -1.11 -11.52 -13.63
N ASP A 45 0.09 -10.94 -13.76
CA ASP A 45 1.17 -11.12 -12.80
C ASP A 45 0.92 -10.31 -11.51
N PHE A 46 1.08 -10.98 -10.36
CA PHE A 46 0.83 -10.37 -9.05
C PHE A 46 1.75 -9.18 -8.75
N ILE A 47 3.01 -9.23 -9.16
CA ILE A 47 4.01 -8.19 -8.88
C ILE A 47 3.73 -6.97 -9.75
N GLU A 48 3.40 -7.18 -11.03
CA GLU A 48 3.02 -6.10 -11.95
C GLU A 48 1.73 -5.40 -11.50
N GLN A 49 0.69 -6.16 -11.13
CA GLN A 49 -0.54 -5.60 -10.57
C GLN A 49 -0.27 -4.83 -9.27
N THR A 50 0.56 -5.35 -8.37
CA THR A 50 0.92 -4.65 -7.12
C THR A 50 1.63 -3.34 -7.41
N GLY A 51 2.59 -3.33 -8.34
CA GLY A 51 3.30 -2.11 -8.71
C GLY A 51 2.39 -1.04 -9.29
N LEU A 52 1.44 -1.44 -10.14
CA LEU A 52 0.48 -0.50 -10.72
C LEU A 52 -0.50 0.03 -9.67
N ALA A 53 -1.02 -0.81 -8.78
CA ALA A 53 -1.86 -0.38 -7.66
C ALA A 53 -1.15 0.66 -6.76
N LEU A 54 0.13 0.42 -6.43
CA LEU A 54 0.94 1.35 -5.64
C LEU A 54 1.17 2.68 -6.36
N ARG A 55 1.45 2.68 -7.67
CA ARG A 55 1.60 3.91 -8.45
C ARG A 55 0.30 4.69 -8.53
N ASN A 56 -0.84 4.01 -8.73
CA ASN A 56 -2.15 4.64 -8.75
C ASN A 56 -2.45 5.36 -7.41
N ILE A 57 -2.09 4.75 -6.27
CA ILE A 57 -2.19 5.40 -4.96
C ILE A 57 -1.39 6.71 -4.94
N VAL A 58 -0.15 6.70 -5.43
CA VAL A 58 0.71 7.89 -5.46
C VAL A 58 0.07 8.98 -6.31
N GLU A 59 -0.43 8.65 -7.50
CA GLU A 59 -1.13 9.62 -8.36
C GLU A 59 -2.35 10.23 -7.67
N VAL A 60 -3.18 9.44 -6.99
CA VAL A 60 -4.33 9.96 -6.24
C VAL A 60 -3.90 10.87 -5.08
N LEU A 61 -2.83 10.51 -4.35
CA LEU A 61 -2.31 11.35 -3.27
C LEU A 61 -1.80 12.71 -3.79
N ARG A 62 -1.22 12.77 -4.99
CA ARG A 62 -0.69 14.01 -5.56
C ARG A 62 -1.77 15.08 -5.75
N GLU A 63 -3.02 14.70 -6.03
CA GLU A 63 -4.16 15.62 -6.14
C GLU A 63 -4.45 16.36 -4.82
N ALA A 64 -4.05 15.79 -3.69
CA ALA A 64 -4.15 16.42 -2.37
C ALA A 64 -2.84 17.11 -1.93
N GLY A 65 -1.84 17.19 -2.81
CA GLY A 65 -0.48 17.64 -2.45
C GLY A 65 0.25 16.67 -1.52
N ALA A 66 -0.16 15.39 -1.50
CA ALA A 66 0.42 14.33 -0.69
C ALA A 66 1.35 13.42 -1.51
N GLY A 67 2.09 12.58 -0.79
CA GLY A 67 3.02 11.58 -1.32
C GLY A 67 3.20 10.42 -0.32
N PRO A 68 4.00 9.40 -0.63
CA PRO A 68 4.19 8.23 0.24
C PRO A 68 4.60 8.56 1.68
N GLU A 69 5.39 9.61 1.88
CA GLU A 69 5.82 10.10 3.19
C GLU A 69 4.67 10.63 4.07
N HIS A 70 3.52 10.92 3.47
CA HIS A 70 2.31 11.38 4.15
C HIS A 70 1.39 10.23 4.59
N MET A 71 1.65 9.00 4.17
CA MET A 71 0.81 7.84 4.48
C MET A 71 0.89 7.49 5.96
N VAL A 72 -0.26 7.24 6.57
CA VAL A 72 -0.35 6.84 7.99
C VAL A 72 -0.88 5.42 8.16
N ARG A 73 -1.67 4.93 7.20
CA ARG A 73 -2.21 3.56 7.18
C ARG A 73 -2.28 3.00 5.77
N MET A 74 -2.01 1.71 5.63
CA MET A 74 -2.13 0.95 4.40
C MET A 74 -2.73 -0.43 4.71
N THR A 75 -3.74 -0.86 3.96
CA THR A 75 -4.36 -2.18 4.10
C THR A 75 -4.30 -2.91 2.77
N TRP A 76 -3.74 -4.10 2.78
CA TRP A 76 -3.57 -4.97 1.61
C TRP A 76 -4.56 -6.12 1.71
N TYR A 77 -5.38 -6.26 0.68
CA TYR A 77 -6.27 -7.39 0.48
C TYR A 77 -5.69 -8.22 -0.65
N VAL A 78 -5.18 -9.42 -0.33
CA VAL A 78 -4.60 -10.34 -1.32
C VAL A 78 -5.52 -11.54 -1.53
N VAL A 79 -5.63 -12.02 -2.78
CA VAL A 79 -6.44 -13.22 -3.08
C VAL A 79 -5.68 -14.50 -2.73
N ASP A 80 -4.38 -14.56 -3.02
CA ASP A 80 -3.50 -15.69 -2.69
C ASP A 80 -2.36 -15.24 -1.77
N ARG A 81 -2.47 -15.54 -0.47
CA ARG A 81 -1.43 -15.24 0.54
C ARG A 81 -0.15 -16.04 0.31
N ASP A 82 -0.26 -17.24 -0.26
CA ASP A 82 0.90 -18.09 -0.48
C ASP A 82 1.70 -17.60 -1.70
N GLU A 83 1.05 -17.09 -2.76
CA GLU A 83 1.70 -16.32 -3.84
C GLU A 83 2.41 -15.08 -3.26
N TYR A 84 1.71 -14.28 -2.44
CA TYR A 84 2.28 -13.11 -1.77
C TYR A 84 3.55 -13.48 -0.97
N THR A 85 3.48 -14.52 -0.14
CA THR A 85 4.58 -14.92 0.75
C THR A 85 5.78 -15.44 -0.04
N ARG A 86 5.54 -16.25 -1.09
CA ARG A 86 6.61 -16.79 -1.94
C ARG A 86 7.33 -15.70 -2.72
N ARG A 87 6.64 -14.61 -3.07
CA ARG A 87 7.18 -13.54 -3.95
C ARG A 87 7.61 -12.27 -3.22
N LEU A 88 7.74 -12.30 -1.89
CA LEU A 88 8.18 -11.14 -1.08
C LEU A 88 9.50 -10.51 -1.56
N ALA A 89 10.44 -11.32 -2.07
CA ALA A 89 11.71 -10.83 -2.59
C ALA A 89 11.53 -9.95 -3.85
N GLU A 90 10.54 -10.26 -4.69
CA GLU A 90 10.20 -9.51 -5.89
C GLU A 90 9.34 -8.27 -5.57
N LEU A 91 8.50 -8.34 -4.54
CA LEU A 91 7.70 -7.21 -4.07
C LEU A 91 8.54 -6.06 -3.51
N GLY A 92 9.64 -6.38 -2.82
CA GLY A 92 10.48 -5.37 -2.16
C GLY A 92 10.97 -4.26 -3.10
N PRO A 93 11.57 -4.58 -4.27
CA PRO A 93 11.92 -3.60 -5.29
C PRO A 93 10.74 -2.79 -5.81
N VAL A 94 9.61 -3.44 -6.15
CA VAL A 94 8.41 -2.78 -6.67
C VAL A 94 7.80 -1.81 -5.66
N TYR A 95 7.76 -2.20 -4.39
CA TYR A 95 7.33 -1.31 -3.31
C TYR A 95 8.26 -0.10 -3.20
N ARG A 96 9.59 -0.31 -3.20
CA ARG A 96 10.56 0.79 -3.06
C ARG A 96 10.54 1.75 -4.25
N ASP A 97 10.27 1.27 -5.45
CA ASP A 97 10.12 2.09 -6.65
C ASP A 97 8.96 3.09 -6.51
N ALA A 98 7.79 2.61 -6.06
CA ALA A 98 6.62 3.48 -5.90
C ALA A 98 6.61 4.28 -4.59
N MET A 99 7.05 3.69 -3.49
CA MET A 99 6.87 4.23 -2.13
C MET A 99 8.16 4.73 -1.46
N GLY A 100 9.32 4.48 -2.05
CA GLY A 100 10.61 4.77 -1.43
C GLY A 100 10.83 3.96 -0.15
N ARG A 101 11.28 4.64 0.92
CA ARG A 101 11.50 4.05 2.25
C ARG A 101 10.43 4.48 3.25
N ASN A 102 9.20 4.67 2.79
CA ASN A 102 8.05 5.05 3.60
C ASN A 102 7.26 3.80 3.97
N PHE A 103 7.04 3.56 5.26
CA PHE A 103 6.35 2.38 5.77
C PHE A 103 5.29 2.81 6.80
N PRO A 104 4.02 3.01 6.39
CA PRO A 104 2.94 3.37 7.31
C PRO A 104 2.57 2.19 8.23
N ALA A 105 1.61 2.41 9.13
CA ALA A 105 0.96 1.27 9.78
C ALA A 105 0.32 0.39 8.71
N MET A 106 0.57 -0.93 8.75
CA MET A 106 0.18 -1.83 7.67
C MET A 106 -0.58 -3.05 8.20
N THR A 107 -1.57 -3.48 7.42
CA THR A 107 -2.24 -4.77 7.58
C THR A 107 -2.29 -5.46 6.23
N CYS A 108 -2.05 -6.76 6.19
CA CYS A 108 -2.19 -7.59 5.00
C CYS A 108 -3.02 -8.83 5.36
N VAL A 109 -4.10 -9.04 4.63
CA VAL A 109 -5.04 -10.16 4.85
C VAL A 109 -5.37 -10.85 3.55
N GLN A 110 -5.56 -12.17 3.62
CA GLN A 110 -6.16 -12.90 2.52
C GLN A 110 -7.67 -12.68 2.52
N VAL A 111 -8.23 -12.39 1.35
CA VAL A 111 -9.67 -12.31 1.13
C VAL A 111 -10.12 -13.43 0.20
N ALA A 112 -11.40 -13.80 0.27
CA ALA A 112 -11.95 -14.86 -0.57
C ALA A 112 -11.98 -14.45 -2.06
N ALA A 113 -12.26 -13.18 -2.34
CA ALA A 113 -12.27 -12.58 -3.66
C ALA A 113 -12.24 -11.05 -3.55
N LEU A 114 -11.93 -10.39 -4.67
CA LEU A 114 -12.10 -8.94 -4.89
C LEU A 114 -13.30 -8.71 -5.83
N VAL A 115 -13.75 -7.46 -5.94
CA VAL A 115 -14.88 -7.10 -6.82
C VAL A 115 -14.58 -7.43 -8.28
N GLU A 116 -13.37 -7.07 -8.73
CA GLU A 116 -12.91 -7.40 -10.08
C GLU A 116 -12.26 -8.79 -10.11
N PRO A 117 -12.79 -9.77 -10.88
CA PRO A 117 -12.31 -11.16 -10.83
C PRO A 117 -10.84 -11.35 -11.24
N ARG A 118 -10.30 -10.42 -12.04
CA ARG A 118 -8.89 -10.43 -12.49
C ARG A 118 -7.92 -9.77 -11.52
N ALA A 119 -8.44 -9.06 -10.50
CA ALA A 119 -7.60 -8.43 -9.50
C ALA A 119 -7.02 -9.49 -8.55
N LYS A 120 -5.71 -9.45 -8.35
CA LYS A 120 -5.02 -10.28 -7.35
C LYS A 120 -4.79 -9.57 -6.02
N ILE A 121 -4.87 -8.24 -6.04
CA ILE A 121 -4.60 -7.37 -4.91
C ILE A 121 -5.43 -6.08 -4.98
N GLU A 122 -5.87 -5.62 -3.82
CA GLU A 122 -6.44 -4.28 -3.61
C GLU A 122 -5.76 -3.62 -2.41
N ILE A 123 -5.40 -2.34 -2.53
CA ILE A 123 -4.68 -1.59 -1.50
C ILE A 123 -5.46 -0.32 -1.14
N GLU A 124 -5.89 -0.20 0.11
CA GLU A 124 -6.51 1.00 0.69
C GLU A 124 -5.47 1.81 1.46
N VAL A 125 -5.53 3.15 1.35
CA VAL A 125 -4.59 4.05 2.03
C VAL A 125 -5.30 5.19 2.74
N THR A 126 -4.81 5.54 3.92
CA THR A 126 -5.06 6.83 4.57
C THR A 126 -3.75 7.59 4.72
N ALA A 127 -3.77 8.87 4.37
CA ALA A 127 -2.64 9.80 4.51
C ALA A 127 -3.06 11.06 5.29
N VAL A 128 -2.06 11.80 5.79
CA VAL A 128 -2.26 13.06 6.50
C VAL A 128 -1.27 14.11 5.98
N VAL A 129 -1.81 15.18 5.39
CA VAL A 129 -1.04 16.34 4.92
C VAL A 129 -0.88 17.34 6.08
N PRO A 130 0.35 17.70 6.50
CA PRO A 130 0.62 18.55 7.67
C PRO A 130 -0.08 19.90 7.69
#